data_AF-A0A7S0YRP1-F1
#
_entry.id   AF-A0A7S0YRP1-F1
#
_cell.length_a   1.000
_cell.length_b   1.000
_cell.length_c   1.000
_cell.angle_alpha   90.00
_cell.angle_beta   90.00
_cell.angle_gamma   90.00
#
_symmetry.space_group_name_H-M   'P 1'
#
loop_
_entity.id
_entity.type
_entity.pdbx_description
1 polymer ?
#
loop_
_entity_poly.entity_id
_entity_poly.type
_entity_poly.pdbx_seq_one_letter_code
_entity_poly.pdbx_strand_id
1 'polypeptide(L)'
;KELDRDGSGKISYDELRDGIHRWFAEFQKSATHCSTPQERNSSKVFESTPLINLEEGGGGDDEDDDDDEEEEEDMSKGAIMRKSATLLLGGTLLVALFSDPMVDAVASFSTSSGIPAFFVSFLVTPFASNASELVSSLQFAKKKRIKNISLTYSQVYGAVTMNNTMCLGLFLLVVWYRDLTWTFSSEVVTTMACIFAFGAVTSTRLTFPTYWAIASLALYPVALALVYFLDYYVGWQ
;
A
#
# COMPACT_ATOMS: atom_id res chain seq x y z
N LYS A 1 8.05 29.49 -14.64
CA LYS A 1 7.96 30.49 -15.73
C LYS A 1 7.27 29.95 -16.98
N GLU A 2 7.10 28.63 -17.13
CA GLU A 2 6.47 28.05 -18.34
C GLU A 2 4.93 28.10 -18.34
N LEU A 3 4.28 28.18 -17.18
CA LEU A 3 2.82 28.28 -17.07
C LEU A 3 2.28 29.71 -16.87
N ASP A 4 3.13 30.65 -16.44
CA ASP A 4 2.75 32.05 -16.21
C ASP A 4 2.92 32.79 -17.54
N ARG A 5 1.83 32.86 -18.31
CA ARG A 5 1.84 33.34 -19.70
C ARG A 5 1.55 34.83 -19.75
N ASP A 6 0.83 35.35 -18.77
CA ASP A 6 0.57 36.78 -18.61
C ASP A 6 1.65 37.54 -17.81
N GLY A 7 2.58 36.83 -17.17
CA GLY A 7 3.70 37.40 -16.43
C GLY A 7 3.28 38.06 -15.13
N SER A 8 2.08 37.76 -14.63
CA SER A 8 1.50 38.36 -13.43
C SER A 8 2.11 37.84 -12.13
N GLY A 9 2.95 36.81 -12.18
CA GLY A 9 3.57 36.19 -11.02
C GLY A 9 2.59 35.36 -10.18
N LYS A 10 1.37 35.12 -10.70
CA LYS A 10 0.33 34.27 -10.10
C LYS A 10 -0.27 33.40 -11.18
N ILE A 11 -0.49 32.13 -10.88
CA ILE A 11 -1.10 31.19 -11.83
C ILE A 11 -2.62 31.38 -11.79
N SER A 12 -3.19 31.87 -12.89
CA SER A 12 -4.64 31.97 -13.05
C SER A 12 -5.27 30.59 -13.29
N TYR A 13 -6.55 30.43 -12.96
CA TYR A 13 -7.28 29.17 -13.18
C TYR A 13 -7.27 28.75 -14.66
N ASP A 14 -7.35 29.71 -15.58
CA ASP A 14 -7.33 29.43 -17.02
C ASP A 14 -5.95 28.96 -17.50
N GLU A 15 -4.87 29.51 -16.94
CA GLU A 15 -3.50 29.07 -17.25
C GLU A 15 -3.21 27.68 -16.68
N LEU A 16 -3.74 27.38 -15.48
CA LEU A 16 -3.66 26.04 -14.89
C LEU A 16 -4.43 25.02 -15.75
N ARG A 17 -5.66 25.36 -16.16
CA ARG A 17 -6.50 24.51 -17.00
C ARG A 17 -5.85 24.22 -18.35
N ASP A 18 -5.31 25.25 -19.01
CA ASP A 18 -4.65 25.09 -20.31
C ASP A 18 -3.33 24.33 -20.18
N GLY A 19 -2.58 24.53 -19.08
CA GLY A 19 -1.38 23.76 -18.76
C GLY A 19 -1.67 22.27 -18.61
N ILE A 20 -2.72 21.93 -17.85
CA ILE A 20 -3.16 20.53 -17.65
C ILE A 20 -3.61 19.91 -18.97
N HIS A 21 -4.39 20.62 -19.79
CA HIS A 21 -4.84 20.12 -21.08
C HIS A 21 -3.69 19.85 -22.05
N ARG A 22 -2.69 20.74 -22.07
CA ARG A 22 -1.52 20.59 -22.94
C ARG A 22 -0.63 19.42 -22.50
N TRP A 23 -0.43 19.30 -21.19
CA TRP A 23 0.31 18.19 -20.59
C TRP A 23 -0.36 16.83 -20.93
N PHE A 24 -1.69 16.76 -20.82
CA PHE A 24 -2.44 15.55 -21.19
C PHE A 24 -2.31 15.19 -22.69
N ALA A 25 -2.29 16.20 -23.56
CA ALA A 25 -2.16 16.01 -25.00
C ALA A 25 -0.76 15.55 -25.43
N GLU A 26 0.28 16.02 -24.74
CA GLU A 26 1.66 15.58 -24.95
C GLU A 26 1.85 14.13 -24.45
N PHE A 27 1.26 13.79 -23.29
CA PHE A 27 1.22 12.42 -22.78
C PHE A 27 0.61 11.44 -23.79
N GLN A 28 -0.51 11.83 -24.40
CA GLN A 28 -1.22 10.97 -25.33
C GLN A 28 -0.50 10.83 -26.68
N LYS A 29 0.27 11.84 -27.14
CA LYS A 29 1.04 11.75 -28.38
C LYS A 29 2.28 10.87 -28.25
N SER A 30 2.92 10.87 -27.09
CA SER A 30 4.05 9.99 -26.82
C SER A 30 3.65 8.50 -26.78
N ALA A 31 2.39 8.21 -26.43
CA ALA A 31 1.86 6.85 -26.34
C ALA A 31 1.58 6.19 -27.72
N THR A 32 1.33 6.95 -28.79
CA THR A 32 0.79 6.39 -30.05
C THR A 32 1.83 6.02 -31.11
N HIS A 33 3.13 6.24 -30.87
CA HIS A 33 4.15 6.13 -31.94
C HIS A 33 4.83 4.74 -32.06
N CYS A 34 4.37 3.71 -31.34
CA CYS A 34 5.01 2.39 -31.35
C CYS A 34 4.01 1.25 -31.58
N SER A 35 3.68 0.91 -32.83
CA SER A 35 2.93 -0.32 -33.13
C SER A 35 3.17 -0.82 -34.56
N THR A 36 3.68 -2.04 -34.73
CA THR A 36 3.52 -2.85 -35.95
C THR A 36 3.33 -4.32 -35.55
N PRO A 37 2.47 -5.13 -36.22
CA PRO A 37 1.87 -6.31 -35.58
C PRO A 37 2.39 -7.66 -36.10
N GLN A 38 2.63 -8.64 -35.22
CA GLN A 38 2.52 -10.07 -35.58
C GLN A 38 2.24 -11.03 -34.39
N GLU A 39 1.11 -11.73 -34.51
CA GLU A 39 0.53 -12.95 -33.90
C GLU A 39 1.24 -13.83 -32.81
N ARG A 40 0.47 -14.06 -31.71
CA ARG A 40 -0.13 -15.35 -31.21
C ARG A 40 0.73 -16.35 -30.36
N ASN A 41 0.48 -16.45 -29.04
CA ASN A 41 -0.21 -17.56 -28.30
C ASN A 41 0.09 -17.65 -26.77
N SER A 42 -0.98 -17.83 -25.98
CA SER A 42 -1.12 -18.60 -24.71
C SER A 42 -0.56 -18.13 -23.33
N SER A 43 -1.50 -17.69 -22.46
CA SER A 43 -1.84 -18.23 -21.11
C SER A 43 -0.84 -18.16 -19.92
N LYS A 44 -1.00 -17.18 -19.02
CA LYS A 44 -0.71 -17.23 -17.55
C LYS A 44 -1.66 -16.25 -16.82
N VAL A 45 -2.70 -16.68 -16.11
CA VAL A 45 -2.79 -17.10 -14.68
C VAL A 45 -2.28 -16.05 -13.68
N PHE A 46 -3.23 -15.22 -13.22
CA PHE A 46 -3.35 -14.58 -11.89
C PHE A 46 -2.05 -14.09 -11.23
N GLU A 47 -1.58 -12.93 -11.68
CA GLU A 47 -0.67 -12.07 -10.93
C GLU A 47 -1.43 -10.76 -10.66
N SER A 48 -2.06 -10.69 -9.48
CA SER A 48 -2.83 -9.51 -9.07
C SER A 48 -1.95 -8.67 -8.17
N THR A 49 -1.24 -7.71 -8.76
CA THR A 49 -1.23 -6.28 -8.39
C THR A 49 -0.36 -5.59 -9.45
N PRO A 50 -0.91 -4.71 -10.31
CA PRO A 50 -0.06 -3.85 -11.11
C PRO A 50 0.60 -2.88 -10.13
N LEU A 51 1.83 -3.19 -9.73
CA LEU A 51 2.69 -2.24 -9.04
C LEU A 51 2.74 -1.03 -9.95
N ILE A 52 2.30 0.10 -9.41
CA ILE A 52 2.35 1.39 -10.07
C ILE A 52 3.82 1.64 -10.45
N ASN A 53 4.16 1.35 -11.72
CA ASN A 53 5.36 1.81 -12.39
C ASN A 53 5.19 3.32 -12.60
N LEU A 54 5.38 4.09 -11.52
CA LEU A 54 5.55 5.52 -11.62
C LEU A 54 6.98 5.76 -12.13
N GLU A 55 7.19 5.55 -13.43
CA GLU A 55 8.29 6.19 -14.15
C GLU A 55 7.98 7.69 -14.25
N GLU A 56 8.20 8.42 -13.16
CA GLU A 56 8.44 9.86 -13.30
C GLU A 56 9.88 10.06 -13.73
N GLY A 57 10.02 10.55 -14.98
CA GLY A 57 11.27 10.83 -15.65
C GLY A 57 12.27 11.59 -14.77
N GLY A 58 13.38 10.92 -14.49
CA GLY A 58 14.57 11.48 -13.89
C GLY A 58 15.78 10.84 -14.53
N GLY A 59 16.22 11.44 -15.64
CA GLY A 59 17.38 11.00 -16.42
C GLY A 59 18.63 10.80 -15.56
N GLY A 60 19.40 9.78 -15.92
CA GLY A 60 20.69 9.46 -15.32
C GLY A 60 20.93 7.96 -15.39
N ASP A 61 21.69 7.59 -16.43
CA ASP A 61 22.28 6.30 -16.78
C ASP A 61 22.46 5.31 -15.62
N ASP A 62 22.01 4.08 -15.86
CA ASP A 62 22.82 2.87 -15.68
C ASP A 62 22.02 1.69 -16.26
N GLU A 63 22.36 1.35 -17.50
CA GLU A 63 21.93 0.18 -18.25
C GLU A 63 22.03 -1.09 -17.37
N ASP A 64 20.93 -1.84 -17.33
CA ASP A 64 20.83 -3.31 -17.26
C ASP A 64 19.34 -3.62 -16.96
N ASP A 65 18.47 -3.30 -17.91
CA ASP A 65 17.07 -3.71 -17.92
C ASP A 65 16.99 -5.17 -18.36
N ASP A 66 17.19 -6.08 -17.40
CA ASP A 66 16.43 -7.33 -17.41
C ASP A 66 15.04 -7.00 -16.85
N ASP A 67 14.28 -6.22 -17.62
CA ASP A 67 12.86 -6.03 -17.43
C ASP A 67 12.16 -7.16 -18.17
N ASP A 68 11.60 -8.08 -17.40
CA ASP A 68 10.45 -8.86 -17.83
C ASP A 68 9.34 -7.83 -18.12
N GLU A 69 9.38 -7.21 -19.29
CA GLU A 69 8.31 -6.39 -19.83
C GLU A 69 7.08 -7.31 -19.95
N GLU A 70 6.24 -7.28 -18.93
CA GLU A 70 4.86 -7.73 -19.06
C GLU A 70 4.25 -6.90 -20.18
N GLU A 71 4.12 -7.49 -21.37
CA GLU A 71 3.40 -6.91 -22.49
C GLU A 71 2.00 -6.55 -22.00
N GLU A 72 1.78 -5.28 -21.65
CA GLU A 72 0.45 -4.75 -21.38
C GLU A 72 -0.38 -4.98 -22.64
N GLU A 73 -1.27 -5.98 -22.59
CA GLU A 73 -2.28 -6.20 -23.61
C GLU A 73 -2.93 -4.83 -23.90
N ASP A 74 -2.84 -4.36 -25.16
CA ASP A 74 -3.44 -3.10 -25.62
C ASP A 74 -4.97 -3.25 -25.65
N MET A 75 -5.53 -3.44 -24.46
CA MET A 75 -6.93 -3.59 -24.21
C MET A 75 -7.54 -2.20 -24.27
N SER A 76 -8.57 -2.04 -25.08
CA SER A 76 -9.40 -0.83 -25.07
C SER A 76 -9.72 -0.42 -23.62
N LYS A 77 -9.66 0.88 -23.30
CA LYS A 77 -9.95 1.42 -21.95
C LYS A 77 -11.23 0.84 -21.33
N GLY A 78 -12.24 0.55 -22.16
CA GLY A 78 -13.49 -0.09 -21.72
C GLY A 78 -13.39 -1.59 -21.42
N ALA A 79 -12.43 -2.31 -22.00
CA ALA A 79 -12.09 -3.69 -21.65
C ALA A 79 -11.29 -3.74 -20.34
N ILE A 80 -10.31 -2.84 -20.15
CA ILE A 80 -9.58 -2.69 -18.87
C ILE A 80 -10.57 -2.41 -17.74
N MET A 81 -11.42 -1.39 -17.91
CA MET A 81 -12.39 -1.02 -16.86
C MET A 81 -13.35 -2.18 -16.53
N ARG A 82 -13.81 -2.95 -17.52
CA ARG A 82 -14.66 -4.13 -17.28
C ARG A 82 -13.91 -5.26 -16.59
N LYS A 83 -12.68 -5.57 -16.99
CA LYS A 83 -11.83 -6.59 -16.38
C LYS A 83 -11.54 -6.22 -14.92
N SER A 84 -11.12 -4.99 -14.66
CA SER A 84 -10.86 -4.48 -13.31
C SER A 84 -12.11 -4.46 -12.44
N ALA A 85 -13.25 -3.99 -12.96
CA ALA A 85 -14.51 -4.02 -12.22
C ALA A 85 -14.95 -5.45 -11.87
N THR A 86 -14.78 -6.40 -12.81
CA THR A 86 -15.11 -7.81 -12.58
C THR A 86 -14.18 -8.44 -11.54
N LEU A 87 -12.87 -8.15 -11.60
CA LEU A 87 -11.89 -8.62 -10.61
C LEU A 87 -12.15 -8.02 -9.22
N LEU A 88 -12.46 -6.72 -9.14
CA LEU A 88 -12.79 -6.06 -7.87
C LEU A 88 -14.06 -6.62 -7.25
N LEU A 89 -15.14 -6.75 -8.03
CA LEU A 89 -16.40 -7.33 -7.55
C LEU A 89 -16.24 -8.80 -7.16
N GLY A 90 -15.54 -9.57 -7.99
CA GLY A 90 -15.25 -10.98 -7.71
C GLY A 90 -14.42 -11.16 -6.44
N GLY A 91 -13.35 -10.38 -6.28
CA GLY A 91 -12.52 -10.37 -5.08
C GLY A 91 -13.30 -9.93 -3.84
N THR A 92 -14.13 -8.88 -3.96
CA THR A 92 -14.98 -8.41 -2.85
C THR A 92 -15.98 -9.48 -2.42
N LEU A 93 -16.62 -10.16 -3.37
CA LEU A 93 -17.55 -11.25 -3.08
C LEU A 93 -16.83 -12.41 -2.41
N LEU A 94 -15.62 -12.75 -2.87
CA LEU A 94 -14.81 -13.80 -2.27
C LEU A 94 -14.44 -13.44 -0.83
N VAL A 95 -13.96 -12.23 -0.57
CA VAL A 95 -13.67 -11.75 0.79
C VAL A 95 -14.92 -11.83 1.67
N ALA A 96 -16.09 -11.43 1.17
CA ALA A 96 -17.35 -11.51 1.91
C ALA A 96 -17.78 -12.95 2.21
N LEU A 97 -17.50 -13.91 1.32
CA LEU A 97 -17.82 -15.32 1.53
C LEU A 97 -16.85 -16.00 2.51
N PHE A 98 -15.59 -15.58 2.53
CA PHE A 98 -14.54 -16.20 3.34
C PHE A 98 -14.24 -15.46 4.66
N SER A 99 -14.81 -14.27 4.90
CA SER A 99 -14.58 -13.51 6.13
C SER A 99 -15.05 -14.25 7.38
N ASP A 100 -16.28 -14.79 7.37
CA ASP A 100 -16.83 -15.45 8.55
C ASP A 100 -16.08 -16.76 8.89
N PRO A 101 -15.81 -17.66 7.92
CA PRO A 101 -14.96 -18.83 8.15
C PRO A 101 -13.56 -18.49 8.65
N MET A 102 -12.99 -17.36 8.21
CA MET A 102 -11.68 -16.91 8.66
C MET A 102 -11.71 -16.53 10.15
N VAL A 103 -12.72 -15.79 10.59
CA VAL A 103 -12.88 -15.43 12.01
C VAL A 103 -13.05 -16.69 12.88
N ASP A 104 -13.85 -17.64 12.41
CA ASP A 104 -14.05 -18.93 13.10
C ASP A 104 -12.76 -19.77 13.19
N ALA A 105 -11.96 -19.77 12.12
CA ALA A 105 -10.66 -20.44 12.11
C ALA A 105 -9.70 -19.81 13.13
N VAL A 106 -9.68 -18.48 13.25
CA VAL A 106 -8.87 -17.80 14.27
C VAL A 106 -9.34 -18.14 15.69
N ALA A 107 -10.64 -18.16 15.94
CA ALA A 107 -11.19 -18.54 17.24
C ALA A 107 -10.87 -20.01 17.60
N SER A 108 -10.98 -20.92 16.64
CA SER A 108 -10.64 -22.34 16.81
C SER A 108 -9.15 -22.56 17.05
N PHE A 109 -8.30 -21.81 16.34
CA PHE A 109 -6.85 -21.82 16.55
C PHE A 109 -6.48 -21.25 17.92
N SER A 110 -7.10 -20.14 18.33
CA SER A 110 -6.93 -19.55 19.67
C SER A 110 -7.24 -20.56 20.78
N THR A 111 -8.37 -21.27 20.66
CA THR A 111 -8.79 -22.29 21.62
C THR A 111 -7.82 -23.48 21.68
N SER A 112 -7.31 -23.90 20.53
CA SER A 112 -6.41 -25.07 20.45
C SER A 112 -4.98 -24.77 20.89
N SER A 113 -4.50 -23.55 20.63
CA SER A 113 -3.14 -23.11 20.96
C SER A 113 -2.99 -22.50 22.35
N GLY A 114 -4.10 -22.10 22.98
CA GLY A 114 -4.10 -21.37 24.26
C GLY A 114 -3.67 -19.90 24.14
N ILE A 115 -3.51 -19.37 22.92
CA ILE A 115 -3.15 -17.98 22.65
C ILE A 115 -4.45 -17.18 22.45
N PRO A 116 -4.64 -16.00 23.08
CA PRO A 116 -5.85 -15.20 22.87
C PRO A 116 -6.05 -14.83 21.40
N ALA A 117 -7.30 -14.91 20.92
CA ALA A 117 -7.67 -14.64 19.53
C ALA A 117 -7.22 -13.26 19.04
N PHE A 118 -7.18 -12.28 19.94
CA PHE A 118 -6.61 -10.95 19.68
C PHE A 118 -5.17 -11.03 19.13
N PHE A 119 -4.26 -11.76 19.79
CA PHE A 119 -2.87 -11.87 19.33
C PHE A 119 -2.75 -12.65 18.02
N VAL A 120 -3.58 -13.68 17.83
CA VAL A 120 -3.60 -14.44 16.57
C VAL A 120 -4.01 -13.52 15.43
N SER A 121 -5.11 -12.78 15.57
CA SER A 121 -5.58 -11.81 14.58
C SER A 121 -4.60 -10.66 14.38
N PHE A 122 -3.94 -10.17 15.42
CA PHE A 122 -3.05 -9.02 15.33
C PHE A 122 -1.66 -9.35 14.76
N LEU A 123 -1.20 -10.59 14.94
CA LEU A 123 0.11 -11.05 14.45
C LEU A 123 0.00 -11.75 13.10
N VAL A 124 -0.87 -12.76 13.02
CA VAL A 124 -0.90 -13.71 11.91
C VAL A 124 -1.61 -13.11 10.70
N THR A 125 -2.72 -12.41 10.92
CA THR A 125 -3.51 -11.85 9.81
C THR A 125 -2.73 -10.79 9.02
N PRO A 126 -2.08 -9.79 9.62
CA PRO A 126 -1.29 -8.81 8.86
C PRO A 126 -0.05 -9.43 8.23
N PHE A 127 0.57 -10.43 8.88
CA PHE A 127 1.69 -11.15 8.29
C PHE A 127 1.27 -11.91 7.03
N ALA A 128 0.18 -12.67 7.10
CA ALA A 128 -0.33 -13.44 5.97
C ALA A 128 -0.84 -12.55 4.85
N SER A 129 -1.60 -11.50 5.18
CA SER A 129 -2.21 -10.60 4.18
C SER A 129 -1.17 -9.77 3.42
N ASN A 130 -0.03 -9.44 4.02
CA ASN A 130 1.01 -8.62 3.40
C ASN A 130 2.25 -9.44 3.00
N ALA A 131 2.21 -10.77 3.11
CA ALA A 131 3.37 -11.62 2.87
C ALA A 131 3.90 -11.52 1.43
N SER A 132 2.99 -11.51 0.43
CA SER A 132 3.36 -11.42 -0.98
C SER A 132 4.03 -10.08 -1.31
N GLU A 133 3.48 -8.98 -0.78
CA GLU A 133 4.04 -7.63 -0.93
C GLU A 133 5.41 -7.49 -0.26
N LEU A 134 5.58 -8.10 0.93
CA LEU A 134 6.87 -8.13 1.62
C LEU A 134 7.93 -8.87 0.79
N VAL A 135 7.56 -10.02 0.22
CA VAL A 135 8.49 -10.85 -0.59
C VAL A 135 8.87 -10.14 -1.89
N SER A 136 7.91 -9.55 -2.61
CA SER A 136 8.20 -8.82 -3.85
C SER A 136 9.05 -7.57 -3.59
N SER A 137 8.73 -6.80 -2.54
CA SER A 137 9.53 -5.66 -2.10
C SER A 137 10.96 -6.06 -1.76
N LEU A 138 11.14 -7.21 -1.09
CA LEU A 138 12.47 -7.73 -0.76
C LEU A 138 13.25 -8.17 -2.02
N GLN A 139 12.58 -8.82 -2.97
CA GLN A 139 13.17 -9.20 -4.26
C GLN A 139 13.63 -7.95 -5.04
N PHE A 140 12.80 -6.91 -5.08
CA PHE A 140 13.14 -5.66 -5.75
C PHE A 140 14.29 -4.91 -5.04
N ALA A 141 14.27 -4.85 -3.71
CA ALA A 141 15.35 -4.25 -2.90
C ALA A 141 16.68 -5.05 -2.99
N LYS A 142 16.62 -6.35 -3.26
CA LYS A 142 17.80 -7.21 -3.43
C LYS A 142 18.65 -6.85 -4.66
N LYS A 143 18.07 -6.14 -5.65
CA LYS A 143 18.81 -5.58 -6.81
C LYS A 143 19.84 -4.50 -6.40
N LYS A 144 19.83 -4.01 -5.15
CA LYS A 144 20.81 -3.08 -4.55
C LYS A 144 21.01 -1.73 -5.29
N ARG A 145 20.10 -1.36 -6.19
CA ARG A 145 20.09 -0.03 -6.82
C ARG A 145 19.44 0.99 -5.88
N ILE A 146 20.06 2.16 -5.72
CA ILE A 146 19.58 3.22 -4.80
C ILE A 146 18.18 3.72 -5.21
N LYS A 147 17.93 3.85 -6.52
CA LYS A 147 16.61 4.22 -7.07
C LYS A 147 15.54 3.19 -6.67
N ASN A 148 15.81 1.91 -6.90
CA ASN A 148 14.87 0.82 -6.59
C ASN A 148 14.57 0.75 -5.09
N ILE A 149 15.57 0.90 -4.22
CA ILE A 149 15.37 0.90 -2.76
C ILE A 149 14.50 2.09 -2.32
N SER A 150 14.75 3.28 -2.86
CA SER A 150 13.96 4.48 -2.54
C SER A 150 12.51 4.37 -3.04
N LEU A 151 12.32 3.79 -4.23
CA LEU A 151 10.99 3.51 -4.79
C LEU A 151 10.24 2.49 -3.93
N THR A 152 10.88 1.36 -3.61
CA THR A 152 10.31 0.33 -2.71
C THR A 152 9.91 0.94 -1.37
N TYR A 153 10.78 1.76 -0.78
CA TYR A 153 10.50 2.42 0.50
C TYR A 153 9.26 3.30 0.42
N SER A 154 9.13 4.10 -0.65
CA SER A 154 8.00 4.99 -0.86
C SER A 154 6.69 4.22 -1.11
N GLN A 155 6.76 3.13 -1.87
CA GLN A 155 5.63 2.24 -2.13
C GLN A 155 5.13 1.58 -0.83
N VAL A 156 6.01 0.92 -0.08
CA VAL A 156 5.65 0.26 1.19
C VAL A 156 5.14 1.28 2.20
N TYR A 157 5.77 2.46 2.30
CA TYR A 157 5.32 3.51 3.22
C TYR A 157 3.92 4.02 2.87
N GLY A 158 3.64 4.24 1.58
CA GLY A 158 2.33 4.64 1.08
C GLY A 158 1.26 3.56 1.31
N ALA A 159 1.56 2.31 0.97
CA ALA A 159 0.66 1.18 1.14
C ALA A 159 0.28 0.97 2.61
N VAL A 160 1.25 0.96 3.52
CA VAL A 160 1.00 0.78 4.96
C VAL A 160 0.21 1.96 5.54
N THR A 161 0.52 3.19 5.14
CA THR A 161 -0.22 4.39 5.61
C THR A 161 -1.67 4.36 5.14
N MET A 162 -1.90 4.03 3.86
CA MET A 162 -3.25 3.93 3.30
C MET A 162 -4.04 2.81 3.98
N ASN A 163 -3.46 1.61 4.10
CA ASN A 163 -4.11 0.46 4.70
C ASN A 163 -4.54 0.77 6.15
N ASN A 164 -3.61 1.29 6.97
CA ASN A 164 -3.91 1.60 8.38
C ASN A 164 -4.97 2.69 8.53
N THR A 165 -4.88 3.77 7.75
CA THR A 165 -5.84 4.90 7.85
C THR A 165 -7.22 4.55 7.33
N MET A 166 -7.31 3.84 6.20
CA MET A 166 -8.57 3.38 5.62
C MET A 166 -9.23 2.31 6.47
N CYS A 167 -8.48 1.33 6.97
CA CYS A 167 -9.00 0.30 7.86
C CYS A 167 -9.53 0.88 9.17
N LEU A 168 -8.79 1.80 9.80
CA LEU A 168 -9.26 2.47 11.01
C LEU A 168 -10.53 3.29 10.73
N GLY A 169 -10.56 4.03 9.62
CA GLY A 169 -11.73 4.81 9.21
C GLY A 169 -12.98 3.95 8.97
N LEU A 170 -12.85 2.84 8.24
CA LEU A 170 -13.95 1.91 7.98
C LEU A 170 -14.39 1.18 9.26
N PHE A 171 -13.46 0.80 10.13
CA PHE A 171 -13.77 0.21 11.43
C PHE A 171 -14.60 1.17 12.29
N LEU A 172 -14.16 2.43 12.42
CA LEU A 172 -14.88 3.46 13.15
C LEU A 172 -16.25 3.76 12.54
N LEU A 173 -16.35 3.78 11.20
CA LEU A 173 -17.62 3.96 10.49
C LEU A 173 -18.63 2.86 10.87
N VAL A 174 -18.19 1.59 10.92
CA VAL A 174 -19.05 0.46 11.29
C VAL A 174 -19.45 0.52 12.76
N VAL A 175 -18.51 0.86 13.66
CA VAL A 175 -18.80 1.05 15.10
C VAL A 175 -19.86 2.13 15.29
N TRP A 176 -19.72 3.26 14.60
CA TRP A 176 -20.69 4.35 14.63
C TRP A 176 -22.04 3.94 14.04
N TYR A 177 -22.05 3.28 12.87
CA TYR A 177 -23.29 2.86 12.22
C TYR A 177 -24.07 1.79 13.00
N ARG A 178 -23.38 0.95 13.79
CA ARG A 178 -23.97 -0.15 14.56
C ARG A 178 -24.16 0.16 16.04
N ASP A 179 -23.89 1.39 16.48
CA ASP A 179 -23.94 1.84 17.89
C ASP A 179 -23.21 0.87 18.85
N LEU A 180 -22.03 0.39 18.45
CA LEU A 180 -21.23 -0.52 19.26
C LEU A 180 -20.47 0.23 20.36
N THR A 181 -20.34 -0.39 21.53
CA THR A 181 -19.54 0.17 22.63
C THR A 181 -18.06 0.15 22.27
N TRP A 182 -17.41 1.32 22.34
CA TRP A 182 -15.97 1.45 22.11
C TRP A 182 -15.17 0.94 23.32
N THR A 183 -14.49 -0.19 23.16
CA THR A 183 -13.69 -0.86 24.22
C THR A 183 -12.26 -1.17 23.78
N PHE A 184 -11.81 -0.58 22.66
CA PHE A 184 -10.48 -0.81 22.09
C PHE A 184 -9.63 0.47 22.10
N SER A 185 -9.90 1.35 23.06
CA SER A 185 -9.29 2.68 23.13
C SER A 185 -7.80 2.57 23.41
N SER A 186 -7.42 1.69 24.32
CA SER A 186 -6.03 1.54 24.75
C SER A 186 -5.15 0.97 23.63
N GLU A 187 -5.64 0.02 22.84
CA GLU A 187 -4.89 -0.58 21.73
C GLU A 187 -4.69 0.40 20.58
N VAL A 188 -5.75 1.12 20.20
CA VAL A 188 -5.70 2.09 19.09
C VAL A 188 -4.82 3.29 19.47
N VAL A 189 -5.02 3.86 20.67
CA VAL A 189 -4.22 5.02 21.13
C VAL A 189 -2.76 4.64 21.30
N THR A 190 -2.46 3.46 21.87
CA THR A 190 -1.08 2.96 22.00
C THR A 190 -0.42 2.82 20.64
N THR A 191 -1.10 2.16 19.70
CA THR A 191 -0.56 1.92 18.35
C THR A 191 -0.33 3.24 17.62
N MET A 192 -1.28 4.18 17.70
CA MET A 192 -1.10 5.52 17.14
C MET A 192 0.08 6.25 17.77
N ALA A 193 0.20 6.25 19.10
CA ALA A 193 1.29 6.91 19.80
C ALA A 193 2.66 6.34 19.39
N CYS A 194 2.79 5.01 19.28
CA CYS A 194 4.01 4.36 18.79
C CYS A 194 4.35 4.77 17.35
N ILE A 195 3.35 4.78 16.45
CA ILE A 195 3.55 5.17 15.04
C ILE A 195 3.94 6.65 14.92
N PHE A 196 3.28 7.55 15.66
CA PHE A 196 3.62 8.97 15.65
C PHE A 196 4.99 9.26 16.25
N ALA A 197 5.33 8.60 17.37
CA ALA A 197 6.65 8.76 17.99
C ALA A 197 7.76 8.27 17.04
N PHE A 198 7.59 7.08 16.47
CA PHE A 198 8.54 6.53 15.51
C PHE A 198 8.62 7.40 14.25
N GLY A 199 7.47 7.79 13.69
CA GLY A 199 7.36 8.66 12.53
C GLY A 199 7.99 10.04 12.73
N ALA A 200 7.84 10.64 13.91
CA ALA A 200 8.48 11.92 14.23
C ALA A 200 10.01 11.79 14.24
N VAL A 201 10.53 10.68 14.76
CA VAL A 201 11.97 10.41 14.79
C VAL A 201 12.51 10.15 13.38
N THR A 202 11.82 9.31 12.59
CA THR A 202 12.25 8.95 11.23
C THR A 202 12.07 10.09 10.23
N SER A 203 11.05 10.94 10.39
CA SER A 203 10.77 12.09 9.50
C SER A 203 11.91 13.10 9.44
N THR A 204 12.71 13.21 10.51
CA THR A 204 13.89 14.10 10.53
C THR A 204 15.10 13.57 9.73
N ARG A 205 14.99 12.37 9.14
CA ARG A 205 16.10 11.68 8.49
C ARG A 205 15.74 11.29 7.06
N LEU A 206 16.67 11.53 6.15
CA LEU A 206 16.56 11.11 4.74
C LEU A 206 17.37 9.85 4.43
N THR A 207 18.19 9.38 5.38
CA THR A 207 19.05 8.21 5.21
C THR A 207 18.87 7.21 6.37
N PHE A 208 18.51 5.98 6.02
CA PHE A 208 18.24 4.89 6.97
C PHE A 208 19.32 3.81 6.89
N PRO A 209 20.33 3.83 7.78
CA PRO A 209 21.26 2.72 7.92
C PRO A 209 20.58 1.45 8.49
N THR A 210 21.15 0.27 8.22
CA THR A 210 20.54 -1.05 8.50
C THR A 210 20.13 -1.28 9.96
N TYR A 211 20.77 -0.63 10.93
CA TYR A 211 20.37 -0.76 12.34
C TYR A 211 18.95 -0.21 12.61
N TRP A 212 18.43 0.70 11.78
CA TRP A 212 17.05 1.15 11.87
C TRP A 212 16.05 0.03 11.58
N ALA A 213 16.40 -0.93 10.73
CA ALA A 213 15.55 -2.10 10.49
C ALA A 213 15.41 -2.97 11.75
N ILE A 214 16.49 -3.09 12.53
CA ILE A 214 16.46 -3.81 13.81
C ILE A 214 15.63 -3.02 14.83
N ALA A 215 15.82 -1.70 14.89
CA ALA A 215 15.04 -0.83 15.78
C ALA A 215 13.54 -0.83 15.43
N SER A 216 13.17 -0.78 14.14
CA SER A 216 11.79 -0.84 13.70
C SER A 216 11.16 -2.21 13.97
N LEU A 217 11.90 -3.30 13.79
CA LEU A 217 11.43 -4.64 14.11
C LEU A 217 11.23 -4.84 15.61
N ALA A 218 12.12 -4.28 16.43
CA ALA A 218 12.03 -4.31 17.90
C ALA A 218 10.88 -3.45 18.46
N LEU A 219 10.40 -2.45 17.69
CA LEU A 219 9.26 -1.64 18.10
C LEU A 219 7.97 -2.47 18.21
N TYR A 220 7.85 -3.54 17.41
CA TYR A 220 6.68 -4.40 17.39
C TYR A 220 6.44 -5.17 18.70
N PRO A 221 7.42 -5.93 19.27
CA PRO A 221 7.26 -6.54 20.59
C PRO A 221 7.14 -5.50 21.71
N VAL A 222 7.74 -4.31 21.56
CA VAL A 222 7.56 -3.21 22.53
C VAL A 222 6.12 -2.70 22.53
N ALA A 223 5.50 -2.53 21.37
CA ALA A 223 4.10 -2.12 21.26
C ALA A 223 3.17 -3.16 21.91
N LEU A 224 3.40 -4.45 21.66
CA LEU A 224 2.63 -5.53 22.29
C LEU A 224 2.77 -5.55 23.82
N ALA A 225 3.98 -5.35 24.33
CA ALA A 225 4.23 -5.27 25.77
C ALA A 225 3.53 -4.05 26.39
N LEU A 226 3.48 -2.92 25.68
CA LEU A 226 2.81 -1.70 26.14
C LEU A 226 1.29 -1.89 26.19
N VAL A 227 0.70 -2.51 25.16
CA VAL A 227 -0.73 -2.88 25.14
C VAL A 227 -1.06 -3.80 26.31
N TYR A 228 -0.28 -4.87 26.51
CA TYR A 228 -0.48 -5.79 27.63
C TYR A 228 -0.40 -5.08 28.99
N PHE A 229 0.53 -4.14 29.13
CA PHE A 229 0.67 -3.36 30.36
C PHE A 229 -0.54 -2.45 30.62
N LEU A 230 -1.03 -1.73 29.60
CA LEU A 230 -2.18 -0.84 29.74
C LEU A 230 -3.47 -1.61 30.05
N ASP A 231 -3.69 -2.74 29.39
CA ASP A 231 -4.89 -3.54 29.58
C ASP A 231 -4.89 -4.25 30.95
N TYR A 232 -3.77 -4.88 31.33
CA TYR A 232 -3.72 -5.70 32.56
C TYR A 232 -3.45 -4.91 33.84
N TYR A 233 -2.62 -3.86 33.80
CA TYR A 233 -2.24 -3.11 35.01
C TYR A 233 -3.00 -1.81 35.19
N VAL A 234 -3.37 -1.13 34.10
CA VAL A 234 -4.08 0.17 34.16
C VAL A 234 -5.59 -0.04 34.02
N GLY A 235 -6.03 -1.14 33.40
CA GLY A 235 -7.46 -1.45 33.22
C GLY A 235 -8.15 -0.50 32.24
N TRP A 236 -7.40 0.06 31.30
CA TRP A 236 -7.93 0.97 30.29
C TRP A 236 -8.42 0.16 29.09
N GLN A 237 -9.75 0.16 28.89
CA GLN A 237 -10.44 -0.37 27.71
C GLN A 237 -10.96 0.78 26.84
#